data_AF-A0A0T2ZMM6-F1
#
_entry.id   AF-A0A0T2ZMM6-F1
#
_cell.length_a   1.000
_cell.length_b   1.000
_cell.length_c   1.000
_cell.angle_alpha   90.00
_cell.angle_beta   90.00
_cell.angle_gamma   90.00
#
_symmetry.space_group_name_H-M   'P 1'
#
loop_
_entity.id
_entity.type
_entity.pdbx_description
1 polymer ?
#
loop_
_entity_poly.entity_id
_entity_poly.type
_entity_poly.pdbx_seq_one_letter_code
_entity_poly.pdbx_strand_id
1 'polypeptide(L)'
;MSTPQVPIPSIERYIKVSTDDLSGFWLDAYGWIACYFAQLEGLSYALVEMLGSPQDRAKMAKLPYQDRVEKARELVCEHLKARGEVELADEWTVFLEEARATAPMRNKILHNPLSVSLALGEQLHDEDAGIVLTHEPGQPVLKLAAVQQFSKTMLEMNIRMQSLLARSALAAT
;
A
#
# COMPACT_ATOMS: atom_id res chain seq x y z
N MET A 1 27.22 16.34 -10.37
CA MET A 1 26.98 14.90 -10.64
C MET A 1 25.52 14.64 -10.30
N SER A 2 24.69 14.49 -11.32
CA SER A 2 23.25 14.30 -11.16
C SER A 2 22.99 12.84 -10.79
N THR A 3 22.31 12.61 -9.67
CA THR A 3 21.84 11.30 -9.24
C THR A 3 20.96 10.67 -10.32
N PRO A 4 21.13 9.38 -10.66
CA PRO A 4 20.19 8.70 -11.54
C PRO A 4 18.84 8.64 -10.83
N GLN A 5 17.86 9.42 -11.33
CA GLN A 5 16.45 9.20 -11.01
C GLN A 5 16.08 7.81 -11.51
N VAL A 6 15.93 6.84 -10.60
CA VAL A 6 15.18 5.63 -10.92
C VAL A 6 13.76 6.11 -11.27
N PRO A 7 13.29 5.94 -12.52
CA PRO A 7 11.97 6.39 -12.88
C PRO A 7 10.98 5.52 -12.12
N ILE A 8 10.31 6.10 -11.12
CA ILE A 8 9.01 5.60 -10.70
C ILE A 8 8.18 5.59 -11.99
N PRO A 9 7.64 4.44 -12.44
CA PRO A 9 6.75 4.46 -13.59
C PRO A 9 5.66 5.50 -13.29
N SER A 10 5.62 6.59 -14.07
CA SER A 10 4.58 7.59 -13.92
C SER A 10 3.24 6.89 -14.12
N ILE A 11 2.24 7.32 -13.35
CA ILE A 11 0.85 6.85 -13.44
C ILE A 11 0.32 6.87 -14.88
N GLU A 12 0.93 7.68 -15.75
CA GLU A 12 0.66 7.78 -17.19
C GLU A 12 0.91 6.50 -18.00
N ARG A 13 1.60 5.50 -17.43
CA ARG A 13 1.85 4.18 -18.05
C ARG A 13 1.05 3.03 -17.43
N TYR A 14 0.07 3.31 -16.56
CA TYR A 14 -1.00 2.33 -16.40
C TYR A 14 -1.77 2.32 -17.71
N ILE A 15 -1.66 1.21 -18.44
CA ILE A 15 -2.51 0.98 -19.60
C ILE A 15 -3.92 1.03 -19.02
N LYS A 16 -4.67 2.09 -19.29
CA LYS A 16 -6.10 2.15 -19.03
C LYS A 16 -6.70 0.94 -19.76
N VAL A 17 -6.95 -0.13 -19.03
CA VAL A 17 -7.45 -1.38 -19.61
C VAL A 17 -8.94 -1.22 -19.90
N SER A 18 -9.60 -0.25 -19.27
CA SER A 18 -11.04 -0.18 -19.24
C SER A 18 -11.67 0.87 -20.16
N THR A 19 -12.89 0.53 -20.57
CA THR A 19 -13.92 1.41 -21.10
C THR A 19 -14.24 2.55 -20.12
N ASP A 20 -14.77 3.67 -20.63
CA ASP A 20 -15.24 4.82 -19.83
C ASP A 20 -16.56 4.51 -19.10
N ASP A 21 -16.65 3.33 -18.48
CA ASP A 21 -17.78 2.88 -17.69
C ASP A 21 -17.37 2.63 -16.23
N LEU A 22 -18.40 2.44 -15.39
CA LEU A 22 -18.23 2.27 -13.95
C LEU A 22 -17.36 1.06 -13.59
N SER A 23 -17.49 -0.05 -14.32
CA SER A 23 -16.66 -1.25 -14.13
C SER A 23 -15.18 -0.94 -14.35
N GLY A 24 -14.88 -0.08 -15.31
CA GLY A 24 -13.54 0.39 -15.58
C GLY A 24 -12.90 1.21 -14.46
N PHE A 25 -13.63 2.19 -13.93
CA PHE A 25 -13.14 2.97 -12.80
C PHE A 25 -12.87 2.11 -11.55
N TRP A 26 -13.67 1.08 -11.34
CA TRP A 26 -13.43 0.10 -10.28
C TRP A 26 -12.16 -0.71 -10.50
N LEU A 27 -11.96 -1.27 -11.70
CA LEU A 27 -10.76 -2.05 -12.03
C LEU A 27 -9.47 -1.24 -11.87
N ASP A 28 -9.47 0.00 -12.36
CA ASP A 28 -8.34 0.91 -12.21
C ASP A 28 -8.07 1.18 -10.72
N ALA A 29 -9.09 1.51 -9.93
CA ALA A 29 -8.95 1.76 -8.49
C ALA A 29 -8.41 0.52 -7.74
N TYR A 30 -8.87 -0.68 -8.09
CA TYR A 30 -8.35 -1.94 -7.54
C TYR A 30 -6.89 -2.17 -7.90
N GLY A 31 -6.52 -2.00 -9.17
CA GLY A 31 -5.15 -2.16 -9.65
C GLY A 31 -4.18 -1.23 -8.92
N TRP A 32 -4.57 0.03 -8.73
CA TRP A 32 -3.78 1.00 -7.99
C TRP A 32 -3.61 0.63 -6.52
N ILE A 33 -4.69 0.26 -5.83
CA ILE A 33 -4.62 -0.17 -4.43
C ILE A 33 -3.71 -1.39 -4.27
N ALA A 34 -3.82 -2.38 -5.17
CA ALA A 34 -2.97 -3.56 -5.16
C ALA A 34 -1.49 -3.19 -5.38
N CYS A 35 -1.20 -2.33 -6.36
CA CYS A 35 0.15 -1.87 -6.67
C CYS A 35 0.78 -1.11 -5.49
N TYR A 36 0.08 -0.10 -4.98
CA TYR A 36 0.57 0.75 -3.88
C TYR A 36 0.74 -0.03 -2.57
N PHE A 37 -0.16 -0.97 -2.27
CA PHE A 37 0.01 -1.79 -1.08
C PHE A 37 1.16 -2.79 -1.24
N ALA A 38 1.36 -3.37 -2.43
CA ALA A 38 2.50 -4.26 -2.69
C ALA A 38 3.83 -3.52 -2.47
N GLN A 39 3.91 -2.23 -2.77
CA GLN A 39 5.07 -1.39 -2.46
C GLN A 39 5.28 -1.22 -0.95
N LEU A 40 4.22 -0.98 -0.17
CA LEU A 40 4.30 -0.94 1.30
C LEU A 40 4.68 -2.29 1.91
N GLU A 41 4.20 -3.39 1.34
CA GLU A 41 4.59 -4.74 1.74
C GLU A 41 6.06 -5.02 1.42
N GLY A 42 6.50 -4.67 0.20
CA GLY A 42 7.90 -4.76 -0.21
C GLY A 42 8.84 -3.93 0.66
N LEU A 43 8.41 -2.73 1.09
CA LEU A 43 9.18 -1.90 2.02
C LEU A 43 9.47 -2.62 3.33
N SER A 44 8.47 -3.29 3.91
CA SER A 44 8.62 -4.02 5.17
C SER A 44 9.67 -5.14 5.06
N TYR A 45 9.74 -5.82 3.90
CA TYR A 45 10.80 -6.79 3.63
C TYR A 45 12.16 -6.11 3.47
N ALA A 46 12.24 -5.06 2.65
CA ALA A 46 13.49 -4.38 2.34
C ALA A 46 14.17 -3.78 3.59
N LEU A 47 13.39 -3.17 4.48
CA LEU A 47 13.92 -2.62 5.74
C LEU A 47 14.50 -3.71 6.64
N VAL A 48 13.83 -4.87 6.75
CA VAL A 48 14.33 -5.99 7.56
C VAL A 48 15.53 -6.67 6.90
N GLU A 49 15.53 -6.81 5.57
CA GLU A 49 16.67 -7.33 4.81
C GLU A 49 17.91 -6.45 5.01
N MET A 50 17.73 -5.13 4.99
CA MET A 50 18.81 -4.15 5.09
C MET A 50 19.35 -3.99 6.51
N LEU A 51 18.46 -3.88 7.50
CA LEU A 51 18.81 -3.49 8.87
C LEU A 51 18.79 -4.65 9.86
N GLY A 52 18.09 -5.73 9.54
CA GLY A 52 17.92 -6.87 10.43
C GLY A 52 19.14 -7.78 10.51
N SER A 53 19.26 -8.49 11.62
CA SER A 53 20.26 -9.54 11.82
C SER A 53 19.97 -10.76 10.92
N PRO A 54 20.92 -11.68 10.70
CA PRO A 54 20.67 -12.92 9.97
C PRO A 54 19.50 -13.74 10.55
N GLN A 55 19.29 -13.68 11.88
CA GLN A 55 18.19 -14.35 12.54
C GLN A 55 16.84 -13.68 12.28
N ASP A 56 16.81 -12.35 12.19
CA ASP A 56 15.61 -11.61 11.81
C ASP A 56 15.21 -11.99 10.39
N ARG A 57 16.14 -11.90 9.42
CA ARG A 57 15.87 -12.21 8.00
C ARG A 57 15.27 -13.61 7.81
N ALA A 58 15.83 -14.62 8.49
CA ALA A 58 15.35 -16.00 8.42
C ALA A 58 13.91 -16.18 8.96
N LYS A 59 13.49 -15.41 9.96
CA LYS A 59 12.14 -15.48 10.53
C LYS A 59 11.08 -14.75 9.69
N MET A 60 11.48 -13.71 8.94
CA MET A 60 10.55 -12.70 8.41
C MET A 60 9.81 -13.13 7.14
N ALA A 61 10.34 -14.10 6.40
CA ALA A 61 9.68 -14.70 5.24
C ALA A 61 8.30 -15.30 5.57
N LYS A 62 8.08 -15.69 6.83
CA LYS A 62 6.87 -16.39 7.28
C LYS A 62 5.91 -15.53 8.11
N LEU A 63 6.29 -14.30 8.44
CA LEU A 63 5.47 -13.46 9.29
C LEU A 63 4.34 -12.77 8.50
N PRO A 64 3.17 -12.57 9.12
CA PRO A 64 2.15 -11.67 8.61
C PRO A 64 2.69 -10.26 8.40
N TYR A 65 2.13 -9.53 7.43
CA TYR A 65 2.52 -8.15 7.11
C TYR A 65 2.58 -7.25 8.36
N GLN A 66 1.57 -7.32 9.23
CA GLN A 66 1.50 -6.44 10.40
C GLN A 66 2.65 -6.66 11.38
N ASP A 67 3.08 -7.91 11.58
CA ASP A 67 4.19 -8.25 12.45
C ASP A 67 5.54 -7.88 11.81
N ARG A 68 5.64 -8.06 10.49
CA ARG A 68 6.83 -7.65 9.72
C ARG A 68 7.01 -6.14 9.70
N VAL A 69 5.93 -5.36 9.54
CA VAL A 69 5.98 -3.89 9.62
C VAL A 69 6.40 -3.42 11.00
N GLU A 70 5.88 -4.07 12.05
CA GLU A 70 6.29 -3.76 13.42
C GLU A 70 7.80 -3.98 13.60
N LYS A 71 8.33 -5.10 13.10
CA LYS A 71 9.76 -5.35 13.15
C LYS A 71 10.57 -4.35 12.34
N ALA A 72 10.11 -4.00 11.14
CA ALA A 72 10.74 -2.98 10.31
C ALA A 72 10.80 -1.62 11.02
N ARG A 73 9.73 -1.27 11.76
CA ARG A 73 9.64 -0.05 12.56
C ARG A 73 10.70 -0.02 13.66
N GLU A 74 10.82 -1.10 14.43
CA GLU A 74 11.87 -1.22 15.46
C GLU A 74 13.26 -0.98 14.84
N LEU A 75 13.59 -1.71 13.76
CA LEU A 75 14.91 -1.67 13.14
C LEU A 75 15.26 -0.29 12.56
N VAL A 76 14.32 0.35 11.84
CA VAL A 76 14.58 1.67 11.25
C VAL A 76 14.72 2.74 12.32
N CYS A 77 13.93 2.65 13.39
CA CYS A 77 14.01 3.60 14.50
C CYS A 77 15.32 3.47 15.27
N GLU A 78 15.76 2.24 15.56
CA GLU A 78 17.04 1.98 16.21
C GLU A 78 18.20 2.50 15.35
N HIS A 79 18.18 2.22 14.04
CA HIS A 79 19.20 2.68 13.08
C HIS A 79 19.32 4.21 13.04
N LEU A 80 18.19 4.91 12.94
CA LEU A 80 18.17 6.37 12.85
C LEU A 80 18.54 7.04 14.19
N LYS A 81 18.05 6.50 15.31
CA LYS A 81 18.43 7.01 16.64
C LYS A 81 19.92 6.82 16.92
N ALA A 82 20.52 5.71 16.49
CA ALA A 82 21.97 5.48 16.58
C ALA A 82 22.79 6.50 15.76
N ARG A 83 22.20 7.09 14.71
CA ARG A 83 22.78 8.17 13.90
C ARG A 83 22.48 9.57 14.43
N GLY A 84 21.72 9.70 15.53
CA GLY A 84 21.27 10.99 16.07
C GLY A 84 20.09 11.62 15.32
N GLU A 85 19.46 10.89 14.40
CA GLU A 85 18.35 11.37 13.56
C GLU A 85 16.99 11.11 14.23
N VAL A 86 16.78 11.67 15.42
CA VAL A 86 15.61 11.39 16.26
C VAL A 86 14.30 11.81 15.60
N GLU A 87 14.24 13.01 15.02
CA GLU A 87 13.03 13.51 14.34
C GLU A 87 12.63 12.60 13.17
N LEU A 88 13.60 12.12 12.40
CA LEU A 88 13.34 11.22 11.28
C LEU A 88 12.87 9.83 11.76
N ALA A 89 13.39 9.35 12.88
CA ALA A 89 12.91 8.12 13.51
C ALA A 89 11.44 8.23 13.96
N ASP A 90 11.04 9.38 14.50
CA ASP A 90 9.66 9.64 14.90
C ASP A 90 8.72 9.71 13.68
N GLU A 91 9.15 10.35 12.59
CA GLU A 91 8.41 10.35 11.33
C GLU A 91 8.22 8.94 10.76
N TRP A 92 9.26 8.10 10.79
CA TRP A 92 9.17 6.69 10.39
C TRP A 92 8.24 5.88 11.27
N THR A 93 8.24 6.15 12.57
CA THR A 93 7.33 5.51 13.53
C THR A 93 5.88 5.76 13.13
N VAL A 94 5.52 7.04 12.96
CA VAL A 94 4.17 7.45 12.57
C VAL A 94 3.78 6.82 11.23
N PHE A 95 4.68 6.89 10.24
CA PHE A 95 4.41 6.33 8.91
C PHE A 95 4.16 4.82 8.92
N LEU A 96 4.97 4.03 9.65
CA LEU A 96 4.82 2.58 9.70
C LEU A 96 3.62 2.14 10.55
N GLU A 97 3.25 2.91 11.57
CA GLU A 97 2.00 2.71 12.32
C GLU A 97 0.78 2.92 11.42
N GLU A 98 0.76 3.99 10.62
CA GLU A 98 -0.28 4.25 9.63
C GLU A 98 -0.33 3.12 8.58
N ALA A 99 0.83 2.69 8.06
CA ALA A 99 0.91 1.63 7.05
C ALA A 99 0.34 0.31 7.58
N ARG A 100 0.71 -0.06 8.81
CA ARG A 100 0.16 -1.22 9.51
C ARG A 100 -1.36 -1.13 9.69
N ALA A 101 -1.88 0.05 10.01
CA ALA A 101 -3.31 0.28 10.20
C ALA A 101 -4.14 0.19 8.90
N THR A 102 -3.51 0.35 7.73
CA THR A 102 -4.22 0.23 6.43
C THR A 102 -4.46 -1.22 5.97
N ALA A 103 -3.71 -2.20 6.49
CA ALA A 103 -3.79 -3.59 6.05
C ALA A 103 -5.19 -4.23 6.15
N PRO A 104 -5.99 -4.01 7.23
CA PRO A 104 -7.35 -4.52 7.29
C PRO A 104 -8.24 -4.00 6.16
N MET A 105 -8.10 -2.73 5.77
CA MET A 105 -8.89 -2.14 4.69
C MET A 105 -8.47 -2.71 3.33
N ARG A 106 -7.17 -2.92 3.11
CA ARG A 106 -6.68 -3.64 1.92
C ARG A 106 -7.31 -5.02 1.80
N ASN A 107 -7.42 -5.78 2.89
CA ASN A 107 -8.04 -7.10 2.84
C ASN A 107 -9.54 -7.01 2.53
N LYS A 108 -10.25 -6.03 3.10
CA LYS A 108 -11.66 -5.79 2.78
C LYS A 108 -11.89 -5.43 1.32
N ILE A 109 -10.95 -4.75 0.69
CA ILE A 109 -11.05 -4.30 -0.71
C ILE A 109 -10.56 -5.40 -1.66
N LEU A 110 -9.33 -5.88 -1.53
CA LEU A 110 -8.73 -6.84 -2.48
C LEU A 110 -9.28 -8.26 -2.37
N HIS A 111 -9.84 -8.66 -1.22
CA HIS A 111 -10.46 -9.98 -1.04
C HIS A 111 -11.99 -9.93 -1.06
N ASN A 112 -12.58 -8.81 -1.51
CA ASN A 112 -14.02 -8.77 -1.74
C ASN A 112 -14.38 -9.72 -2.90
N PRO A 113 -15.35 -10.64 -2.74
CA PRO A 113 -15.76 -11.58 -3.79
C PRO A 113 -16.15 -10.91 -5.12
N LEU A 114 -16.60 -9.65 -5.09
CA LEU A 114 -16.93 -8.90 -6.31
C LEU A 114 -15.72 -8.23 -6.98
N SER A 115 -14.58 -8.07 -6.29
CA SER A 115 -13.29 -7.74 -6.95
C SER A 115 -12.87 -8.89 -7.87
N VAL A 116 -13.26 -10.12 -7.51
CA VAL A 116 -13.09 -11.30 -8.36
C VAL A 116 -14.10 -11.26 -9.52
N SER A 117 -15.40 -10.96 -9.28
CA SER A 117 -16.40 -10.85 -10.36
C SER A 117 -16.13 -9.73 -11.38
N LEU A 118 -15.64 -8.56 -10.94
CA LEU A 118 -15.22 -7.47 -11.83
C LEU A 118 -13.99 -7.84 -12.67
N ALA A 119 -12.99 -8.52 -12.07
CA ALA A 119 -11.85 -9.07 -12.80
C ALA A 119 -12.28 -10.18 -13.79
N LEU A 120 -13.45 -10.79 -13.58
CA LEU A 120 -14.06 -11.79 -14.46
C LEU A 120 -15.03 -11.19 -15.51
N GLY A 121 -15.23 -9.86 -15.54
CA GLY A 121 -15.83 -9.14 -16.67
C GLY A 121 -17.34 -8.86 -16.61
N GLU A 122 -17.97 -8.85 -15.43
CA GLU A 122 -19.40 -8.49 -15.30
C GLU A 122 -19.60 -6.95 -15.31
N GLN A 123 -20.59 -6.46 -16.08
CA GLN A 123 -20.92 -5.03 -16.17
C GLN A 123 -21.69 -4.52 -14.94
N LEU A 124 -21.32 -3.33 -14.44
CA LEU A 124 -22.06 -2.60 -13.40
C LEU A 124 -22.98 -1.55 -14.04
N HIS A 125 -24.21 -1.40 -13.52
CA HIS A 125 -25.25 -0.57 -14.12
C HIS A 125 -25.69 0.66 -13.30
N ASP A 126 -25.10 0.95 -12.12
CA ASP A 126 -25.55 2.02 -11.21
C ASP A 126 -24.37 2.75 -10.52
N GLU A 127 -24.27 4.08 -10.68
CA GLU A 127 -23.21 4.95 -10.14
C GLU A 127 -23.31 5.16 -8.62
N ASP A 128 -24.51 5.04 -8.04
CA ASP A 128 -24.76 5.04 -6.59
C ASP A 128 -24.60 3.64 -5.99
N ALA A 129 -24.30 2.62 -6.80
CA ALA A 129 -23.97 1.28 -6.33
C ALA A 129 -22.64 1.32 -5.56
N GLY A 130 -22.75 1.60 -4.27
CA GLY A 130 -21.89 0.91 -3.34
C GLY A 130 -22.12 -0.60 -3.46
N ILE A 131 -21.08 -1.36 -3.16
CA ILE A 131 -21.08 -2.83 -3.20
C ILE A 131 -22.13 -3.36 -2.20
N VAL A 132 -23.37 -3.60 -2.62
CA VAL A 132 -24.39 -4.28 -1.80
C VAL A 132 -24.07 -5.77 -1.79
N LEU A 133 -23.14 -6.18 -0.92
CA LEU A 133 -23.04 -7.58 -0.49
C LEU A 133 -24.17 -7.79 0.52
N THR A 134 -25.27 -8.38 0.08
CA THR A 134 -26.27 -8.90 1.01
C THR A 134 -25.62 -9.96 1.89
N HIS A 135 -25.26 -9.61 3.13
CA HIS A 135 -25.73 -10.43 4.24
C HIS A 135 -27.07 -9.89 4.78
N GLU A 136 -27.41 -8.63 4.45
CA GLU A 136 -28.73 -8.02 4.61
C GLU A 136 -29.08 -7.13 3.39
N PRO A 137 -30.34 -7.07 2.95
CA PRO A 137 -30.78 -6.20 1.86
C PRO A 137 -30.57 -4.72 2.17
N GLY A 138 -29.92 -3.97 1.26
CA GLY A 138 -30.02 -2.50 1.19
C GLY A 138 -28.86 -1.67 1.74
N GLN A 139 -27.76 -2.25 2.23
CA GLN A 139 -26.58 -1.49 2.69
C GLN A 139 -25.32 -1.92 1.93
N PRO A 140 -24.63 -0.99 1.24
CA PRO A 140 -23.37 -1.31 0.58
C PRO A 140 -22.25 -1.51 1.60
N VAL A 141 -21.56 -2.66 1.51
CA VAL A 141 -20.39 -3.02 2.32
C VAL A 141 -19.20 -2.09 2.04
N LEU A 142 -19.05 -1.60 0.81
CA LEU A 142 -18.00 -0.64 0.40
C LEU A 142 -18.54 0.26 -0.72
N LYS A 143 -18.51 1.58 -0.52
CA LYS A 143 -18.92 2.56 -1.54
C LYS A 143 -17.72 2.92 -2.45
N LEU A 144 -17.96 3.20 -3.73
CA LEU A 144 -16.90 3.62 -4.67
C LEU A 144 -16.08 4.80 -4.13
N ALA A 145 -16.75 5.81 -3.56
CA ALA A 145 -16.09 6.96 -2.93
C ALA A 145 -15.14 6.55 -1.78
N ALA A 146 -15.49 5.53 -0.99
CA ALA A 146 -14.61 5.02 0.07
C ALA A 146 -13.36 4.32 -0.51
N VAL A 147 -13.51 3.63 -1.64
CA VAL A 147 -12.41 2.96 -2.34
C VAL A 147 -11.51 3.96 -3.05
N GLN A 148 -12.07 4.99 -3.69
CA GLN A 148 -11.31 6.11 -4.25
C GLN A 148 -10.52 6.86 -3.17
N GLN A 149 -11.15 7.13 -2.01
CA GLN A 149 -10.48 7.77 -0.88
C GLN A 149 -9.33 6.91 -0.34
N PHE A 150 -9.54 5.59 -0.25
CA PHE A 150 -8.48 4.67 0.15
C PHE A 150 -7.35 4.61 -0.88
N SER A 151 -7.66 4.58 -2.18
CA SER A 151 -6.65 4.65 -3.25
C SER A 151 -5.80 5.92 -3.16
N LYS A 152 -6.43 7.08 -2.94
CA LYS A 152 -5.72 8.35 -2.71
C LYS A 152 -4.82 8.28 -1.49
N THR A 153 -5.31 7.72 -0.38
CA THR A 153 -4.51 7.52 0.84
C THR A 153 -3.28 6.65 0.53
N MET A 154 -3.43 5.58 -0.25
CA MET A 154 -2.32 4.71 -0.64
C MET A 154 -1.29 5.39 -1.53
N LEU A 155 -1.72 6.25 -2.44
CA LEU A 155 -0.82 7.09 -3.24
C LEU A 155 -0.02 8.06 -2.36
N GLU A 156 -0.70 8.79 -1.47
CA GLU A 156 -0.06 9.75 -0.55
C GLU A 156 0.95 9.05 0.36
N MET A 157 0.63 7.84 0.85
CA MET A 157 1.56 7.02 1.61
C MET A 157 2.77 6.57 0.79
N ASN A 158 2.60 6.23 -0.48
CA ASN A 158 3.73 5.89 -1.35
C ASN A 158 4.63 7.09 -1.63
N ILE A 159 4.07 8.29 -1.82
CA ILE A 159 4.85 9.51 -1.95
C ILE A 159 5.67 9.77 -0.66
N ARG A 160 5.03 9.65 0.50
CA ARG A 160 5.70 9.79 1.80
C ARG A 160 6.78 8.75 2.01
N MET A 161 6.53 7.50 1.64
CA MET A 161 7.53 6.41 1.68
C MET A 161 8.78 6.79 0.88
N GLN A 162 8.62 7.25 -0.36
CA GLN A 162 9.76 7.65 -1.21
C GLN A 162 10.54 8.82 -0.59
N SER A 163 9.82 9.80 -0.04
CA SER A 163 10.43 10.92 0.68
C SER A 163 11.24 10.46 1.90
N LEU A 164 10.68 9.58 2.72
CA LEU A 164 11.33 9.03 3.91
C LEU A 164 12.57 8.20 3.55
N LEU A 165 12.46 7.33 2.53
CA LEU A 165 13.60 6.55 2.03
C LEU A 165 14.75 7.44 1.56
N ALA A 166 14.44 8.50 0.80
CA ALA A 166 15.44 9.45 0.32
C ALA A 166 16.10 10.22 1.48
N ARG A 167 15.31 10.76 2.41
CA ARG A 167 15.82 11.54 3.56
C ARG A 167 16.65 10.69 4.52
N SER A 168 16.36 9.40 4.62
CA SER A 168 17.06 8.47 5.52
C SER A 168 18.32 7.86 4.90
N ALA A 169 18.56 8.13 3.61
CA ALA A 169 19.54 7.44 2.78
C ALA A 169 19.36 5.91 2.80
N LEU A 170 18.11 5.45 2.82
CA LEU A 170 17.72 4.04 2.78
C LEU A 170 17.25 3.60 1.36
N ALA A 171 17.22 4.54 0.40
CA ALA A 171 17.00 4.21 -1.00
C ALA A 171 18.20 3.44 -1.56
N ALA A 172 17.95 2.34 -2.27
CA ALA A 172 18.97 1.42 -2.77
C ALA A 172 20.14 2.14 -3.47
N THR A 173 21.35 1.92 -2.95
CA THR A 173 22.59 1.87 -3.75
C THR A 173 22.62 0.63 -4.61
#